data_AF-A0A160FDB8-F1
#
_entry.id   AF-A0A160FDB8-F1
#
_cell.length_a   1.000
_cell.length_b   1.000
_cell.length_c   1.000
_cell.angle_alpha   90.00
_cell.angle_beta   90.00
_cell.angle_gamma   90.00
#
_symmetry.space_group_name_H-M   'P 1'
#
loop_
_entity.id
_entity.type
_entity.pdbx_description
1 polymer ?
#
loop_
_entity_poly.entity_id
_entity_poly.type
_entity_poly.pdbx_seq_one_letter_code
_entity_poly.pdbx_strand_id
1 'polypeptide(L)' 'MKEYVVFLSQMMIWSSFSLIEWLSGRDRPLFRGLLLCIFWYFAFLLARKMGLRTKKAIWITLLTAIIYFSCQRLVWEA' A
#
# COMPACT_ATOMS: atom_id res chain seq x y z
N MET A 1 -7.36 12.86 14.23
CA MET A 1 -7.49 13.44 12.87
C MET A 1 -6.33 13.09 11.94
N LYS A 2 -5.08 13.46 12.24
CA LYS A 2 -3.93 13.22 11.33
C LYS A 2 -3.72 11.74 10.98
N GLU A 3 -3.85 10.84 11.96
CA GLU A 3 -3.70 9.39 11.77
C GLU A 3 -4.79 8.81 10.85
N TYR A 4 -6.03 9.33 10.92
CA TYR A 4 -7.14 8.90 10.06
C TYR A 4 -6.92 9.33 8.61
N VAL A 5 -6.45 10.56 8.39
CA VAL A 5 -6.12 11.06 7.04
C VAL A 5 -5.00 10.23 6.41
N VAL A 6 -3.98 9.85 7.19
CA VAL A 6 -2.90 8.97 6.73
C VAL A 6 -3.45 7.61 6.33
N PHE A 7 -4.32 7.02 7.16
CA PHE A 7 -4.96 5.74 6.85
C PHE A 7 -5.78 5.81 5.56
N LEU A 8 -6.60 6.85 5.38
CA LEU A 8 -7.39 7.03 4.16
C LEU A 8 -6.51 7.18 2.92
N SER A 9 -5.43 7.94 3.05
CA SER A 9 -4.49 8.14 1.95
C SER A 9 -3.77 6.85 1.57
N GLN A 10 -3.42 6.02 2.55
CA GLN A 10 -2.85 4.69 2.28
C GLN A 10 -3.83 3.78 1.57
N MET A 11 -5.13 3.81 1.92
CA MET A 11 -6.15 3.06 1.22
C MET A 11 -6.29 3.48 -0.26
N MET A 12 -6.21 4.78 -0.56
CA MET A 12 -6.22 5.26 -1.96
C MET A 12 -5.00 4.74 -2.75
N ILE A 13 -3.82 4.70 -2.11
CA ILE A 13 -2.58 4.19 -2.69
C ILE A 13 -2.71 2.69 -2.99
N TRP A 14 -3.23 1.90 -2.05
CA TRP A 14 -3.46 0.46 -2.23
C TRP A 14 -4.49 0.16 -3.33
N SER A 15 -5.57 0.94 -3.40
CA SER A 15 -6.57 0.80 -4.47
C SER A 15 -5.97 1.08 -5.85
N SER A 16 -5.12 2.11 -5.97
CA SER A 16 -4.42 2.41 -7.22
C SER A 16 -3.46 1.29 -7.63
N PHE A 17 -2.73 0.70 -6.67
CA PHE A 17 -1.87 -0.45 -6.91
C PHE A 17 -2.66 -1.66 -7.43
N SER A 18 -3.81 -1.97 -6.83
CA SER A 18 -4.70 -3.05 -7.29
C SER A 18 -5.19 -2.84 -8.72
N LEU A 19 -5.56 -1.60 -9.08
CA LEU A 19 -5.96 -1.20 -10.44
C LEU A 19 -4.84 -1.41 -11.45
N ILE A 20 -3.63 -0.96 -11.13
CA ILE A 20 -2.44 -1.10 -11.98
C ILE A 20 -2.07 -2.57 -12.15
N GLU A 21 -2.16 -3.35 -11.09
CA GLU A 21 -1.86 -4.77 -11.10
C GLU A 21 -2.87 -5.55 -11.96
N TRP A 22 -4.16 -5.23 -11.84
CA TRP A 22 -5.20 -5.80 -12.68
C TRP A 22 -5.00 -5.45 -14.16
N LEU A 23 -4.65 -4.18 -14.45
CA LEU A 23 -4.36 -3.72 -15.81
C LEU A 23 -3.07 -4.36 -16.37
N SER A 24 -2.10 -4.62 -15.51
CA SER A 24 -0.81 -5.21 -15.84
C SER A 24 -0.96 -6.66 -16.30
N GLY A 25 -1.92 -7.44 -15.77
CA GLY A 25 -2.58 -8.65 -16.32
C GLY A 25 -1.72 -9.84 -16.84
N ARG A 26 -0.44 -9.64 -17.13
CA ARG A 26 0.44 -10.53 -17.90
C ARG A 26 1.94 -10.24 -17.67
N ASP A 27 2.31 -9.29 -16.81
CA ASP A 27 3.71 -8.94 -16.56
C ASP A 27 4.41 -9.92 -15.60
N ARG A 28 5.74 -10.03 -15.75
CA ARG A 28 6.59 -10.87 -14.89
C ARG A 28 6.42 -10.47 -13.41
N PRO A 29 6.39 -11.44 -12.48
CA PRO A 29 6.21 -11.18 -11.04
C PRO A 29 7.26 -10.22 -10.45
N LEU A 30 8.43 -10.12 -11.08
CA LEU A 30 9.47 -9.15 -10.74
C LEU A 30 9.01 -7.68 -10.85
N PHE A 31 8.27 -7.32 -11.91
CA PHE A 31 7.79 -5.95 -12.09
C PHE A 31 6.72 -5.60 -11.05
N ARG A 32 5.85 -6.57 -10.74
CA ARG A 32 4.82 -6.44 -9.69
C ARG A 32 5.44 -6.20 -8.31
N GLY A 33 6.51 -6.93 -7.97
CA GLY A 33 7.25 -6.71 -6.73
C GLY A 33 7.94 -5.34 -6.66
N LEU A 34 8.49 -4.86 -7.78
CA LEU A 34 9.16 -3.56 -7.85
C LEU A 34 8.16 -2.40 -7.73
N LEU A 35 7.01 -2.50 -8.40
CA LEU A 35 5.87 -1.59 -8.22
C LEU A 35 5.40 -1.55 -6.77
N LEU A 36 5.32 -2.71 -6.10
CA LEU A 36 4.94 -2.78 -4.70
C LEU A 36 5.92 -2.02 -3.79
N CYS A 37 7.23 -2.16 -4.01
CA CYS A 37 8.25 -1.39 -3.30
C CYS A 37 8.07 0.13 -3.50
N ILE A 38 7.75 0.57 -4.72
CA ILE A 38 7.51 1.99 -5.03
C ILE A 38 6.28 2.49 -4.27
N PHE A 39 5.15 1.78 -4.38
CA PHE A 39 3.90 2.17 -3.71
C PHE A 39 4.04 2.19 -2.19
N TRP A 40 4.77 1.22 -1.63
CA TRP A 40 5.05 1.17 -0.19
C TRP A 40 5.92 2.35 0.28
N TYR A 41 6.93 2.73 -0.52
CA TYR A 41 7.74 3.92 -0.26
C TYR A 41 6.92 5.21 -0.31
N PHE A 42 6.02 5.35 -1.29
CA PHE A 42 5.10 6.49 -1.38
C PHE A 42 4.18 6.58 -0.16
N ALA A 43 3.61 5.46 0.29
CA ALA A 43 2.78 5.40 1.49
C ALA A 43 3.54 5.87 2.75
N PHE A 44 4.82 5.47 2.87
CA PHE A 44 5.68 5.89 3.97
C PHE A 44 6.04 7.37 3.90
N LEU A 45 6.40 7.87 2.71
CA LEU A 45 6.73 9.28 2.49
C LEU A 45 5.53 10.19 2.80
N LEU A 46 4.33 9.78 2.39
CA LEU A 46 3.10 10.50 2.65
C LEU A 46 2.78 10.55 4.15
N ALA A 47 2.92 9.43 4.85
CA ALA A 47 2.75 9.35 6.29
C ALA A 47 3.75 10.25 7.05
N ARG A 48 5.00 10.35 6.57
CA ARG A 48 5.99 11.29 7.10
C ARG A 48 5.62 12.75 6.82
N LYS A 49 5.19 13.10 5.61
CA LYS A 49 4.77 14.47 5.27
C LYS A 49 3.59 14.97 6.10
N MET A 50 2.70 14.05 6.52
CA MET A 50 1.56 14.36 7.39
C MET A 50 1.95 14.64 8.86
N GLY A 51 3.25 14.61 9.19
CA GLY A 51 3.77 14.97 10.51
C GLY A 51 3.60 13.88 11.57
N LEU A 52 3.41 12.62 11.16
CA LEU A 52 3.39 11.50 12.10
C LEU A 52 4.81 11.13 12.53
N ARG A 53 4.95 10.74 13.80
CA ARG A 53 6.19 10.20 14.35
C ARG A 53 6.61 8.98 13.52
N THR A 54 7.87 8.94 13.07
CA THR A 54 8.39 7.95 12.11
C THR A 54 8.04 6.51 12.47
N LYS A 55 8.09 6.16 13.77
CA LYS A 55 7.73 4.82 14.25
C LYS A 55 6.25 4.48 13.98
N LYS A 56 5.32 5.41 14.25
CA LYS A 56 3.89 5.19 14.00
C LYS A 56 3.59 5.12 12.50
N ALA A 57 4.24 5.96 11.70
CA ALA A 57 4.09 5.94 10.25
C ALA A 57 4.47 4.57 9.66
N ILE A 58 5.61 4.02 10.06
CA ILE A 58 6.09 2.68 9.63
C ILE A 58 5.09 1.60 10.06
N TRP A 59 4.67 1.61 11.33
CA TRP A 59 3.71 0.63 11.84
C TRP A 59 2.40 0.65 11.06
N ILE A 60 1.86 1.84 10.77
CA ILE A 60 0.60 1.98 10.03
C ILE A 60 0.77 1.53 8.57
N THR A 61 1.85 1.91 7.87
CA THR A 61 2.13 1.41 6.50
C THR A 61 2.30 -0.11 6.43
N LEU A 62 2.93 -0.70 7.45
CA LEU A 62 3.22 -2.13 7.47
C LEU A 62 1.93 -2.92 7.78
N LEU A 63 1.11 -2.40 8.69
CA LEU A 63 -0.19 -2.99 9.02
C LEU A 63 -1.18 -2.89 7.85
N THR A 64 -1.24 -1.76 7.14
CA THR A 64 -2.09 -1.64 5.93
C THR A 64 -1.59 -2.50 4.77
N ALA A 65 -0.27 -2.68 4.62
CA ALA A 65 0.30 -3.60 3.64
C ALA A 65 -0.09 -5.05 3.89
N ILE A 66 0.00 -5.50 5.16
CA ILE A 66 -0.39 -6.86 5.55
C ILE A 66 -1.88 -7.09 5.27
N ILE A 67 -2.74 -6.15 5.69
CA ILE A 67 -4.19 -6.24 5.44
C ILE A 67 -4.48 -6.33 3.94
N TYR A 68 -3.81 -5.49 3.14
CA TYR A 68 -3.99 -5.51 1.69
C TYR A 68 -3.59 -6.86 1.08
N PHE A 69 -2.40 -7.38 1.43
CA PHE A 69 -1.95 -8.69 0.93
C PHE A 69 -2.86 -9.84 1.36
N SER A 70 -3.33 -9.82 2.62
CA SER A 70 -4.28 -10.83 3.11
C SER A 70 -5.61 -10.79 2.36
N CYS A 71 -6.14 -9.58 2.11
CA CYS A 71 -7.37 -9.40 1.35
C CYS A 71 -7.20 -9.82 -0.12
N GLN A 72 -6.10 -9.40 -0.74
CA GLN A 72 -5.78 -9.75 -2.11
C GLN A 72 -5.61 -11.26 -2.32
N ARG A 73 -4.95 -11.95 -1.38
CA ARG A 73 -4.82 -13.41 -1.43
C ARG A 73 -6.17 -14.10 -1.31
N LEU A 74 -7.05 -13.62 -0.43
CA LEU A 74 -8.42 -14.14 -0.32
C LEU A 74 -9.23 -13.93 -1.59
N VAL A 75 -9.13 -12.76 -2.23
CA VAL A 75 -9.87 -12.46 -3.46
C VAL A 75 -9.35 -13.25 -4.66
N TRP A 76 -8.06 -13.60 -4.70
CA TRP A 76 -7.48 -14.34 -5.81
C TRP A 76 -7.52 -15.87 -5.64
N GLU A 77 -7.70 -16.37 -4.41
CA GLU A 77 -7.90 -17.80 -4.12
C GLU A 77 -9.39 -18.20 -3.99
N ALA A 78 -10.34 -17.26 -4.15
CA ALA A 78 -11.79 -17.49 -4.14
C ALA A 78 -12.40 -17.47 -5.56
#